data_AF-A0A7X1WIX7-F1
#
_entry.id   AF-A0A7X1WIX7-F1
#
_cell.length_a   1.000
_cell.length_b   1.000
_cell.length_c   1.000
_cell.angle_alpha   90.00
_cell.angle_beta   90.00
_cell.angle_gamma   90.00
#
_symmetry.space_group_name_H-M   'P 1'
#
loop_
_entity.id
_entity.type
_entity.pdbx_description
1 polymer ?
#
loop_
_entity_poly.entity_id
_entity_poly.type
_entity_poly.pdbx_seq_one_letter_code
_entity_poly.pdbx_strand_id
1 'polypeptide(L)' 'MPELHVADKRWSVADGCNLLDALNQAGVSVPYSCRAGSCHACLVRCVQGEPHDLKPEALSRAQREQGWRLACQCQV' A
#
# COMPACT_ATOMS: atom_id res chain seq x y z
N MET A 1 -15.14 6.85 -1.65
CA MET A 1 -13.97 7.39 -0.94
C MET A 1 -13.56 6.38 0.10
N PRO A 2 -12.46 5.66 -0.13
CA PRO A 2 -11.91 4.73 0.85
C PRO A 2 -11.40 5.47 2.10
N GLU A 3 -11.31 4.75 3.22
CA GLU A 3 -10.67 5.22 4.45
C GLU A 3 -9.42 4.38 4.74
N LEU A 4 -8.30 5.05 5.02
CA LEU A 4 -7.06 4.42 5.44
C LEU A 4 -6.92 4.50 6.96
N HIS A 5 -6.66 3.36 7.59
CA HIS A 5 -6.41 3.24 9.03
C HIS A 5 -5.00 2.75 9.28
N VAL A 6 -4.19 3.52 10.02
CA VAL A 6 -2.83 3.15 10.41
C VAL A 6 -2.61 3.52 11.87
N ALA A 7 -2.51 2.51 12.74
CA ALA A 7 -2.50 2.69 14.20
C ALA A 7 -3.67 3.59 14.64
N ASP A 8 -3.39 4.71 15.30
CA ASP A 8 -4.41 5.66 15.77
C ASP A 8 -4.83 6.70 14.71
N LYS A 9 -4.22 6.70 13.53
CA LYS A 9 -4.54 7.63 12.44
C LYS A 9 -5.59 7.02 11.52
N ARG A 10 -6.58 7.84 11.15
CA ARG A 10 -7.56 7.53 10.11
C ARG A 10 -7.85 8.74 9.25
N TRP A 11 -7.94 8.54 7.93
CA TRP A 11 -8.27 9.61 7.00
C TRP A 11 -8.89 9.04 5.73
N SER A 12 -9.72 9.85 5.08
CA SER A 12 -10.33 9.50 3.80
C SER A 12 -9.40 9.87 2.65
N VAL A 13 -9.42 9.06 1.60
CA VAL A 13 -8.63 9.27 0.39
C VAL A 13 -9.51 9.27 -0.85
N ALA A 14 -8.96 9.75 -1.96
CA ALA A 14 -9.62 9.65 -3.26
C ALA A 14 -9.60 8.19 -3.73
N ASP A 15 -10.63 7.79 -4.47
CA ASP A 15 -10.74 6.47 -5.08
C ASP A 15 -9.66 6.28 -6.16
N GLY A 16 -9.00 5.13 -6.17
CA GLY A 16 -7.89 4.80 -7.07
C GLY A 16 -6.58 5.52 -6.74
N CYS A 17 -6.45 6.15 -5.57
CA CYS A 17 -5.23 6.88 -5.22
C CYS A 17 -4.07 5.91 -4.90
N ASN A 18 -2.83 6.36 -5.11
CA ASN A 18 -1.66 5.54 -4.80
C ASN A 18 -1.47 5.39 -3.27
N LEU A 19 -1.40 4.15 -2.78
CA LEU A 19 -1.30 3.86 -1.35
C LEU A 19 -0.04 4.47 -0.72
N LEU A 20 1.13 4.38 -1.40
CA LEU A 20 2.38 4.95 -0.88
C LEU A 20 2.28 6.47 -0.71
N ASP A 21 1.70 7.17 -1.68
CA ASP A 21 1.55 8.62 -1.61
C ASP A 21 0.55 9.02 -0.52
N ALA A 22 -0.58 8.32 -0.43
CA ALA A 22 -1.58 8.56 0.60
C ALA A 22 -1.02 8.37 2.03
N LEU A 23 -0.19 7.34 2.24
CA LEU A 23 0.47 7.08 3.52
C LEU A 23 1.48 8.19 3.86
N ASN A 24 2.36 8.54 2.91
CA ASN A 24 3.38 9.57 3.15
C ASN A 24 2.77 10.97 3.36
N GLN A 25 1.71 11.32 2.62
CA GLN A 25 0.99 12.59 2.79
C GLN A 25 0.33 12.70 4.17
N ALA A 26 -0.13 11.59 4.75
CA ALA A 26 -0.64 11.54 6.12
C ALA A 26 0.46 11.48 7.20
N GLY A 27 1.72 11.61 6.79
CA GLY A 27 2.89 11.53 7.68
C GLY A 27 3.13 10.12 8.23
N VAL A 28 2.72 9.08 7.50
CA VAL A 28 3.14 7.69 7.75
C VAL A 28 4.34 7.41 6.84
N SER A 29 5.54 7.48 7.42
CA SER A 29 6.78 7.29 6.67
C SER A 29 6.94 5.84 6.22
N VAL A 30 6.60 5.56 4.97
CA VAL A 30 6.86 4.27 4.33
C VAL A 30 8.14 4.39 3.51
N PRO A 31 9.17 3.58 3.76
CA PRO A 31 10.40 3.62 2.96
C PRO A 31 10.09 3.30 1.49
N TYR A 32 10.74 3.99 0.56
CA TYR A 32 10.59 3.73 -0.87
C TYR A 32 11.87 4.06 -1.62
N SER A 33 12.02 3.47 -2.81
CA SER A 33 13.15 3.73 -3.69
C SER A 33 12.71 3.71 -5.16
N CYS A 34 12.54 2.52 -5.75
CA CYS A 34 12.31 2.42 -7.20
C CYS A 34 10.92 2.90 -7.69
N ARG A 35 9.90 2.89 -6.83
CA ARG A 35 8.48 3.12 -7.17
C ARG A 35 7.94 2.30 -8.36
N ALA A 36 8.65 1.25 -8.77
CA ALA A 36 8.34 0.38 -9.91
C ALA A 36 8.03 -1.08 -9.49
N GLY A 37 7.98 -1.33 -8.18
CA GLY A 37 7.68 -2.64 -7.60
C GLY A 37 8.82 -3.67 -7.64
N SER A 38 10.08 -3.28 -7.88
CA SER A 38 11.23 -4.22 -7.96
C SER A 38 12.11 -4.26 -6.70
N CYS A 39 12.23 -3.15 -5.97
CA CYS A 39 13.13 -3.07 -4.81
C CYS A 39 12.52 -3.56 -3.49
N HIS A 40 11.20 -3.75 -3.44
CA HIS A 40 10.43 -4.09 -2.23
C HIS A 40 10.60 -3.16 -1.01
N ALA A 41 11.22 -1.99 -1.15
CA ALA A 41 11.41 -1.04 -0.05
C ALA A 41 10.06 -0.55 0.55
N CYS A 42 9.03 -0.41 -0.28
CA CYS A 42 7.69 0.04 0.13
C CYS A 42 6.75 -1.08 0.57
N LEU A 43 7.31 -2.18 1.07
CA LEU A 43 6.52 -3.32 1.51
C LEU A 43 5.74 -2.96 2.78
N VAL A 44 4.42 -3.08 2.70
CA VAL A 44 3.49 -2.85 3.81
C VAL A 44 2.57 -4.05 3.96
N ARG A 45 1.94 -4.17 5.12
CA ARG A 45 0.94 -5.22 5.38
C ARG A 45 -0.43 -4.61 5.59
N CYS A 46 -1.35 -4.90 4.68
CA CYS A 46 -2.76 -4.61 4.83
C CYS A 46 -3.38 -5.69 5.73
N VAL A 47 -3.76 -5.29 6.95
CA VAL A 47 -4.38 -6.19 7.94
C VAL A 47 -5.89 -6.33 7.72
N GLN A 48 -6.51 -5.36 7.06
CA GLN A 48 -7.93 -5.31 6.72
C GLN A 48 -8.12 -4.53 5.42
N GLY A 49 -9.15 -4.90 4.66
CA GLY A 49 -9.40 -4.36 3.33
C GLY A 49 -8.51 -5.00 2.25
N GLU A 50 -8.91 -4.82 1.00
CA GLU A 50 -8.22 -5.40 -0.16
C GLU A 50 -7.98 -4.29 -1.19
N PRO A 51 -6.81 -3.63 -1.17
CA PRO A 51 -6.46 -2.64 -2.17
C PRO A 51 -6.18 -3.30 -3.52
N HIS A 52 -6.26 -2.52 -4.60
CA HIS A 52 -6.00 -3.01 -5.94
C HIS A 52 -4.49 -3.06 -6.22
N ASP A 53 -3.94 -4.26 -6.38
CA ASP A 53 -2.55 -4.46 -6.79
C ASP A 53 -2.38 -4.24 -8.30
N LEU A 54 -1.59 -3.23 -8.67
CA LEU A 54 -1.20 -2.96 -10.06
C LEU A 54 -0.15 -3.94 -10.59
N LYS A 55 0.58 -4.61 -9.69
CA LYS A 55 1.65 -5.56 -10.04
C LYS A 55 1.65 -6.79 -9.11
N PRO A 56 0.59 -7.62 -9.16
CA PRO A 56 0.42 -8.75 -8.25
C PRO A 56 1.53 -9.81 -8.35
N GLU A 57 2.24 -9.88 -9.48
CA GLU A 57 3.36 -10.79 -9.73
C GLU A 57 4.66 -10.39 -9.01
N ALA A 58 4.75 -9.16 -8.48
CA ALA A 58 5.93 -8.71 -7.73
C ALA A 58 6.06 -9.39 -6.35
N LEU A 59 4.96 -9.93 -5.82
CA LEU A 59 4.94 -10.69 -4.58
C LEU A 59 4.42 -12.10 -4.82
N SER A 60 4.93 -13.06 -4.05
CA SER A 60 4.39 -14.42 -4.09
C SER A 60 2.93 -14.43 -3.64
N ARG A 61 2.17 -15.41 -4.13
CA ARG A 61 0.76 -15.60 -3.74
C ARG A 61 0.61 -15.72 -2.21
N ALA A 62 1.47 -16.47 -1.55
CA ALA A 62 1.45 -16.64 -0.10
C ALA A 62 1.68 -15.33 0.66
N GLN A 63 2.57 -14.46 0.18
CA GLN A 63 2.75 -13.13 0.76
C GLN A 63 1.49 -12.28 0.60
N ARG A 64 0.87 -12.32 -0.58
CA ARG A 64 -0.37 -11.56 -0.82
C ARG A 64 -1.53 -12.05 0.05
N GLU A 65 -1.67 -13.36 0.23
CA GLU A 65 -2.66 -13.97 1.13
C GLU A 65 -2.44 -13.59 2.59
N GLN A 66 -1.20 -13.29 2.99
CA GLN A 66 -0.89 -12.76 4.33
C GLN A 66 -1.14 -11.25 4.47
N GLY A 67 -1.59 -10.58 3.39
CA GLY A 67 -1.85 -9.14 3.34
C GLY A 67 -0.64 -8.29 2.95
N TRP A 68 0.48 -8.88 2.52
CA TRP A 68 1.64 -8.09 2.08
C TRP A 68 1.38 -7.44 0.72
N ARG A 69 1.69 -6.15 0.62
CA ARG A 69 1.40 -5.29 -0.52
C ARG A 69 2.59 -4.36 -0.76
N LEU A 70 2.87 -4.04 -2.02
CA LEU A 70 3.87 -3.03 -2.37
C LEU A 70 3.16 -1.69 -2.49
N ALA A 71 3.29 -0.81 -1.49
CA ALA A 71 2.48 0.41 -1.43
C ALA A 71 2.59 1.29 -2.69
N CYS A 72 3.74 1.28 -3.39
CA CYS A 72 3.90 2.05 -4.63
C CYS A 72 3.13 1.46 -5.82
N GLN A 73 2.79 0.17 -5.78
CA GLN A 73 2.03 -0.55 -6.80
C GLN A 73 0.61 -0.92 -6.32
N CYS A 74 0.07 -0.19 -5.33
CA CYS A 74 -1.29 -0.41 -4.84
C CYS A 74 -2.13 0.84 -5.01
N GLN A 75 -3.37 0.64 -5.42
CA GLN A 75 -4.41 1.66 -5.46
C GLN A 75 -5.48 1.38 -4.41
N VAL A 76 -6.01 2.45 -3.83
CA VAL A 76 -7.05 2.42 -2.79
C VAL A 76 -8.27 3.15 -3.29
#